data_AF-A0A3B8UAQ2-F1
#
_entry.id   AF-A0A3B8UAQ2-F1
#
_cell.length_a   1.000
_cell.length_b   1.000
_cell.length_c   1.000
_cell.angle_alpha   90.00
_cell.angle_beta   90.00
_cell.angle_gamma   90.00
#
_symmetry.space_group_name_H-M   'P 1'
#
loop_
_entity.id
_entity.type
_entity.pdbx_description
1 polymer ?
#
loop_
_entity_poly.entity_id
_entity_poly.type
_entity_poly.pdbx_seq_one_letter_code
_entity_poly.pdbx_strand_id
1 'polypeptide(L)' 'MKIVLQNLTKRYPNRNKKIKEDVIAVNKFNFEIPDGKLIGL' A
#
# COMPACT_ATOMS: atom_id res chain seq x y z
N MET A 1 -13.42 -4.62 15.79
CA MET A 1 -12.70 -3.45 15.23
C MET A 1 -12.82 -3.43 13.71
N LYS A 2 -13.07 -2.26 13.10
CA LYS A 2 -13.10 -2.06 11.63
C LYS A 2 -11.78 -1.44 11.16
N ILE A 3 -11.15 -1.97 10.10
CA ILE A 3 -9.94 -1.37 9.49
C ILE A 3 -10.32 -0.78 8.13
N VAL A 4 -9.89 0.46 7.88
CA VAL A 4 -10.08 1.13 6.59
C VAL A 4 -8.74 1.64 6.09
N LEU A 5 -8.34 1.19 4.91
CA LEU A 5 -7.20 1.70 4.16
C LEU A 5 -7.76 2.65 3.11
N GLN A 6 -7.36 3.92 3.17
CA GLN A 6 -7.79 4.95 2.22
C GLN A 6 -6.58 5.57 1.55
N ASN A 7 -6.56 5.53 0.22
CA ASN A 7 -5.50 6.06 -0.63
C ASN A 7 -4.08 5.66 -0.20
N LEU A 8 -3.93 4.44 0.35
CA LEU A 8 -2.67 3.95 0.89
C LEU A 8 -1.65 3.81 -0.24
N THR A 9 -0.53 4.50 -0.10
CA THR A 9 0.57 4.45 -1.07
C THR A 9 1.86 4.17 -0.33
N LYS A 10 2.57 3.10 -0.73
CA LYS A 10 3.88 2.74 -0.19
C LYS A 10 4.93 2.91 -1.27
N ARG A 11 5.89 3.81 -1.02
CA ARG A 11 7.01 4.12 -1.91
C ARG A 11 8.33 3.77 -1.25
N TYR A 12 9.28 3.34 -2.07
CA TYR A 12 10.65 3.09 -1.68
C TYR A 12 11.58 3.82 -2.64
N PRO A 13 12.69 4.40 -2.16
CA PRO A 13 13.69 4.97 -3.03
C PRO A 13 14.25 3.88 -3.94
N ASN A 14 14.54 4.24 -5.19
CA ASN A 14 15.14 3.30 -6.12
C ASN A 14 16.52 2.86 -5.61
N ARG A 15 16.76 1.55 -5.64
CA ARG A 15 18.10 1.02 -5.33
C ARG A 15 19.09 1.36 -6.45
N ASN A 16 18.63 1.46 -7.68
CA ASN A 16 19.45 1.90 -8.80
C ASN A 16 19.53 3.42 -8.82
N LYS A 17 20.67 3.97 -8.36
CA LYS A 17 20.93 5.41 -8.28
C LYS A 17 20.87 6.14 -9.64
N LYS A 18 20.94 5.41 -10.77
CA LYS A 18 20.79 6.00 -12.11
C LYS A 18 19.32 6.33 -12.43
N ILE A 19 18.38 5.65 -11.80
CA ILE A 19 16.94 5.85 -11.99
C ILE A 19 16.47 6.75 -10.84
N LYS A 20 15.97 7.94 -11.19
CA LYS A 20 15.54 8.95 -10.21
C LYS A 20 14.13 8.71 -9.66
N GLU A 21 13.43 7.72 -10.20
CA GLU A 21 12.04 7.43 -9.85
C GLU A 21 11.95 6.44 -8.70
N ASP A 22 11.11 6.76 -7.73
CA ASP A 22 10.77 5.86 -6.64
C ASP A 22 10.03 4.61 -7.14
N VAL A 23 10.26 3.50 -6.45
CA VAL A 23 9.48 2.29 -6.66
C VAL A 23 8.20 2.39 -5.83
N ILE A 24 7.06 2.34 -6.51
CA ILE A 24 5.75 2.32 -5.86
C ILE A 24 5.36 0.86 -5.61
N ALA A 25 5.44 0.41 -4.36
CA ALA A 25 5.08 -0.96 -3.96
C ALA A 25 3.57 -1.14 -3.73
N VAL A 26 2.89 -0.09 -3.29
CA VAL A 26 1.42 -0.03 -3.18
C VAL A 26 0.99 1.34 -3.70
N ASN A 27 0.03 1.39 -4.61
CA ASN A 27 -0.40 2.63 -5.26
C ASN A 27 -1.88 2.90 -5.03
N LYS A 28 -2.22 4.00 -4.33
CA LYS A 28 -3.60 4.46 -4.09
C LYS A 28 -4.58 3.33 -3.71
N PHE A 29 -4.16 2.47 -2.79
CA PHE A 29 -4.94 1.31 -2.38
C PHE A 29 -6.06 1.72 -1.42
N ASN A 30 -7.27 1.26 -1.71
CA ASN A 30 -8.46 1.51 -0.91
C ASN A 30 -9.07 0.15 -0.54
N PHE A 31 -9.25 -0.11 0.75
CA PHE A 31 -9.78 -1.38 1.22
C PHE A 31 -10.45 -1.25 2.58
N GLU A 32 -11.50 -2.03 2.79
CA GLU A 32 -12.22 -2.09 4.05
C GLU A 32 -12.22 -3.52 4.58
N ILE A 33 -11.79 -3.68 5.82
CA ILE A 33 -11.86 -4.94 6.56
C ILE A 33 -12.93 -4.76 7.64
N PRO A 34 -14.11 -5.37 7.45
CA PRO A 34 -15.17 -5.34 8.45
C PRO A 34 -14.80 -6.24 9.62
N ASP A 35 -15.46 -6.00 10.75
CA ASP A 35 -15.17 -6.72 11.98
C ASP A 35 -15.42 -8.23 11.85
N GLY A 36 -14.58 -9.03 12.50
CA GLY A 36 -14.69 -10.49 12.51
C GLY A 36 -14.37 -11.20 11.18
N LYS A 37 -13.89 -10.50 10.14
CA LYS A 37 -13.50 -11.13 8.87
C LYS A 37 -12.00 -11.44 8.77
N LEU A 38 -11.70 -12.65 8.34
CA LEU A 38 -10.37 -13.05 7.88
C LEU A 38 -10.20 -12.64 6.40
N ILE A 39 -9.09 -11.97 6.10
CA ILE A 39 -8.74 -11.54 4.75
C ILE A 39 -7.32 -12.02 4.44
N GLY A 40 -7.08 -12.55 3.24
CA GLY A 40 -5.74 -12.78 2.69
C GLY A 40 -5.38 -11.68 1.68
N LEU A 41 -4.19 -11.09 1.84
CA LEU A 41 -3.63 -10.05 0.98
C LEU A 41 -2.27 -10.49 0.44
#